data_AF-A0A3N9TW82-F1
#
_entry.id   AF-A0A3N9TW82-F1
#
_cell.length_a   1.000
_cell.length_b   1.000
_cell.length_c   1.000
_cell.angle_alpha   90.00
_cell.angle_beta   90.00
_cell.angle_gamma   90.00
#
_symmetry.space_group_name_H-M   'P 1'
#
loop_
_entity.id
_entity.type
_entity.pdbx_description
1 polymer ?
#
loop_
_entity_poly.entity_id
_entity_poly.type
_entity_poly.pdbx_seq_one_letter_code
_entity_poly.pdbx_strand_id
1 'polypeptide(L)'
;MSPHRVLSPCKSLRRQRGVSLVELMVAMVVGSLVILAAGSLFQEVNANAREVLRLADRQAVLSYALDTITAAVRRGDASPGDYVLRPAPDGESCTLHEVDSGEPLVDGLAYDGSCEDDQVLEDLGGGLYRITLNLPHARTPIRLHAVDRLQAVSAAENAE
;
A
#
# COMPACT_ATOMS: atom_id res chain seq x y z
N MET A 1 37.33 -86.28 -10.69
CA MET A 1 37.06 -85.61 -11.98
C MET A 1 35.56 -85.35 -12.06
N SER A 2 35.11 -84.11 -11.84
CA SER A 2 33.70 -83.67 -11.96
C SER A 2 33.69 -82.16 -12.21
N PRO A 3 32.93 -81.64 -13.18
CA PRO A 3 32.99 -80.22 -13.51
C PRO A 3 32.04 -79.41 -12.62
N HIS A 4 32.56 -78.36 -11.99
CA HIS A 4 31.76 -77.30 -11.39
C HIS A 4 31.11 -76.45 -12.50
N ARG A 5 29.79 -76.42 -12.53
CA ARG A 5 29.00 -75.53 -13.41
C ARG A 5 29.20 -74.08 -12.96
N VAL A 6 29.62 -73.24 -13.90
CA VAL A 6 29.58 -71.78 -13.78
C VAL A 6 28.13 -71.32 -13.89
N LEU A 7 27.58 -70.74 -12.82
CA LEU A 7 26.32 -69.99 -12.87
C LEU A 7 26.64 -68.55 -13.27
N SER A 8 26.39 -68.22 -14.53
CA SER A 8 26.39 -66.83 -14.97
C SER A 8 25.14 -66.11 -14.44
N PRO A 9 25.25 -64.90 -13.88
CA PRO A 9 24.08 -64.10 -13.55
C PRO A 9 23.38 -63.70 -14.85
N CYS A 10 22.15 -64.16 -15.03
CA CYS A 10 21.30 -63.69 -16.12
C CYS A 10 20.94 -62.22 -15.82
N LYS A 11 21.69 -61.28 -16.41
CA LYS A 11 21.29 -59.87 -16.45
C LYS A 11 19.91 -59.82 -17.09
N SER A 12 18.87 -59.55 -16.29
CA SER A 12 17.57 -59.19 -16.85
C SER A 12 17.80 -57.95 -17.70
N LEU A 13 17.78 -58.12 -19.03
CA LEU A 13 17.70 -57.01 -19.96
C LEU A 13 16.42 -56.27 -19.61
N ARG A 14 16.53 -55.18 -18.84
CA ARG A 14 15.47 -54.21 -18.68
C ARG A 14 15.07 -53.82 -20.09
N ARG A 15 13.91 -54.32 -20.54
CA ARG A 15 13.30 -53.88 -21.81
C ARG A 15 13.22 -52.37 -21.76
N GLN A 16 14.07 -51.70 -22.54
CA GLN A 16 13.91 -50.29 -22.83
C GLN A 16 12.62 -50.18 -23.66
N ARG A 17 11.50 -49.95 -22.97
CA ARG A 17 10.27 -49.50 -23.62
C ARG A 17 10.57 -48.10 -24.14
N GLY A 18 10.74 -47.98 -25.45
CA GLY A 18 10.90 -46.69 -26.11
C GLY A 18 9.64 -45.85 -25.92
N VAL A 19 9.83 -44.55 -25.71
CA VAL A 19 8.74 -43.58 -25.64
C VAL A 19 8.08 -43.50 -27.01
N SER A 20 6.75 -43.57 -27.05
CA SER A 20 5.99 -43.40 -28.28
C SER A 20 6.11 -41.96 -28.78
N LEU A 21 6.12 -41.75 -30.10
CA LEU A 21 6.10 -40.40 -30.70
C LEU A 21 4.89 -39.59 -30.18
N VAL A 22 3.76 -40.26 -29.97
CA VAL A 22 2.55 -39.66 -29.39
C VAL A 22 2.78 -39.26 -27.93
N GLU A 23 3.46 -40.07 -27.11
CA GLU A 23 3.79 -39.70 -25.72
C GLU A 23 4.68 -38.47 -25.67
N LEU A 24 5.63 -38.35 -26.60
CA LEU A 24 6.52 -37.19 -26.66
C LEU A 24 5.77 -35.92 -27.06
N MET A 25 4.83 -36.01 -28.02
CA MET A 25 3.96 -34.89 -28.37
C MET A 25 3.07 -34.47 -27.20
N VAL A 26 2.48 -35.44 -26.49
CA VAL A 26 1.65 -35.16 -25.30
C VAL A 26 2.50 -34.51 -24.20
N ALA A 27 3.70 -35.02 -23.94
CA ALA A 27 4.60 -34.45 -22.94
C ALA A 27 4.98 -32.99 -23.28
N MET A 28 5.26 -32.71 -24.54
CA MET A 28 5.56 -31.35 -24.99
C MET A 28 4.35 -30.42 -24.84
N VAL A 29 3.16 -30.86 -25.24
CA VAL A 29 1.92 -30.09 -25.10
C VAL A 29 1.62 -29.79 -23.63
N VAL A 30 1.69 -30.80 -22.75
CA VAL A 30 1.46 -30.61 -21.32
C VAL A 30 2.51 -29.67 -20.72
N GLY A 31 3.79 -29.82 -21.09
CA GLY A 31 4.85 -28.92 -20.66
C GLY A 31 4.61 -27.46 -21.08
N SER A 32 4.21 -27.23 -22.34
CA SER A 32 3.86 -25.89 -22.83
C SER A 32 2.68 -25.28 -22.09
N LEU A 33 1.64 -26.06 -21.80
CA LEU A 33 0.48 -25.61 -21.04
C LEU A 33 0.86 -25.18 -19.62
N VAL A 34 1.73 -25.94 -18.94
CA VAL A 34 2.20 -25.60 -17.59
C VAL A 34 3.00 -24.29 -17.60
N ILE A 35 3.90 -24.11 -18.58
CA ILE A 35 4.69 -22.87 -18.69
C ILE A 35 3.78 -21.65 -18.96
N LEU A 36 2.79 -21.78 -19.84
CA LEU A 36 1.83 -20.71 -20.13
C LEU A 36 0.99 -20.36 -18.90
N ALA A 37 0.50 -21.37 -18.17
CA ALA A 37 -0.26 -21.16 -16.94
C ALA A 37 0.59 -20.44 -15.88
N ALA A 38 1.83 -20.88 -15.66
CA ALA A 38 2.75 -20.24 -14.72
C ALA A 38 3.07 -18.79 -15.12
N GLY A 39 3.20 -18.50 -16.41
CA GLY A 39 3.42 -17.15 -16.92
C GLY A 39 2.29 -16.19 -16.58
N SER A 40 1.03 -16.63 -16.72
CA SER A 40 -0.14 -15.81 -16.36
C SER A 40 -0.18 -15.48 -14.87
N LEU A 41 0.05 -16.47 -14.00
CA LEU A 41 0.08 -16.28 -12.54
C LEU A 41 1.21 -15.33 -12.12
N PHE A 42 2.39 -15.43 -12.74
CA PHE A 42 3.51 -14.54 -12.43
C PHE A 42 3.19 -13.06 -12.75
N GLN A 43 2.51 -12.81 -13.87
CA GLN A 43 2.10 -11.45 -14.23
C GLN A 43 1.06 -10.91 -13.25
N GLU A 44 0.07 -11.73 -12.88
CA GLU A 44 -0.97 -11.35 -11.92
C GLU A 44 -0.40 -11.04 -10.52
N VAL A 45 0.49 -11.90 -10.01
CA VAL A 45 1.14 -11.69 -8.72
C VAL A 45 1.96 -10.40 -8.71
N ASN A 46 2.69 -10.10 -9.78
CA ASN A 46 3.45 -8.85 -9.89
C ASN A 46 2.54 -7.63 -9.97
N ALA A 47 1.42 -7.71 -10.67
CA ALA A 47 0.43 -6.63 -10.72
C ALA A 47 -0.17 -6.38 -9.33
N ASN A 48 -0.59 -7.43 -8.63
CA ASN A 48 -1.13 -7.34 -7.27
C ASN A 48 -0.10 -6.81 -6.27
N ALA A 49 1.16 -7.26 -6.34
CA ALA A 49 2.22 -6.77 -5.47
C ALA A 49 2.45 -5.27 -5.63
N ARG A 50 2.43 -4.75 -6.86
CA ARG A 50 2.55 -3.30 -7.12
C ARG A 50 1.37 -2.51 -6.54
N GLU A 51 0.15 -3.01 -6.68
CA GLU A 51 -1.02 -2.32 -6.15
C GLU A 51 -1.02 -2.28 -4.62
N VAL A 52 -0.63 -3.39 -3.97
CA VAL A 52 -0.46 -3.42 -2.50
C VAL A 52 0.62 -2.45 -2.04
N LEU A 53 1.76 -2.40 -2.72
CA LEU A 53 2.83 -1.45 -2.39
C LEU A 53 2.38 0.00 -2.56
N ARG A 54 1.63 0.31 -3.62
CA ARG A 54 1.06 1.63 -3.85
C ARG A 54 0.07 2.04 -2.75
N LEU A 55 -0.73 1.09 -2.27
CA LEU A 55 -1.66 1.33 -1.18
C LEU A 55 -0.93 1.53 0.17
N ALA A 56 0.12 0.75 0.43
CA ALA A 56 0.92 0.85 1.64
C ALA A 56 1.68 2.19 1.74
N ASP A 57 2.26 2.64 0.62
CA ASP A 57 2.94 3.94 0.54
C ASP A 57 1.98 5.09 0.86
N ARG A 58 0.77 5.05 0.29
CA ARG A 58 -0.31 6.01 0.60
C ARG A 58 -0.69 6.02 2.09
N GLN A 59 -0.74 4.86 2.73
CA GLN A 59 -1.05 4.77 4.16
C GLN A 59 0.06 5.38 5.02
N ALA A 60 1.32 5.18 4.66
CA ALA A 60 2.45 5.76 5.38
C ALA A 60 2.46 7.29 5.30
N VAL A 61 2.27 7.80 4.08
CA VAL A 61 2.18 9.24 3.78
C VAL A 61 1.03 9.92 4.53
N LEU A 62 -0.16 9.32 4.49
CA LEU A 62 -1.33 9.79 5.21
C LEU A 62 -1.12 9.79 6.73
N SER A 63 -0.56 8.70 7.28
CA SER A 63 -0.30 8.59 8.71
C SER A 63 0.66 9.68 9.17
N TYR A 64 1.71 9.95 8.40
CA TYR A 64 2.66 11.00 8.68
C TYR A 64 2.02 12.41 8.65
N ALA A 65 1.16 12.70 7.66
CA ALA A 65 0.42 13.97 7.61
C ALA A 65 -0.44 14.17 8.86
N LEU A 66 -1.21 13.14 9.23
CA LEU A 66 -2.11 13.19 10.38
C LEU A 66 -1.36 13.34 11.70
N ASP A 67 -0.26 12.62 11.90
CA ASP A 67 0.57 12.73 13.09
C ASP A 67 1.20 14.12 13.20
N THR A 68 1.67 14.68 12.08
CA THR A 68 2.28 16.01 12.05
C THR A 68 1.27 17.09 12.42
N ILE A 69 0.10 17.12 11.78
CA ILE A 69 -0.97 18.10 12.10
C ILE A 69 -1.45 17.92 13.54
N THR A 70 -1.68 16.68 13.97
CA THR A 70 -2.13 16.40 15.35
C THR A 70 -1.10 16.87 16.37
N ALA A 71 0.20 16.69 16.09
CA ALA A 71 1.25 17.17 16.95
C ALA A 71 1.31 18.70 17.00
N ALA A 72 1.11 19.39 15.86
CA ALA A 72 1.04 20.84 15.80
C ALA A 72 -0.15 21.40 16.60
N VAL A 73 -1.35 20.83 16.43
CA VAL A 73 -2.54 21.19 17.23
C VAL A 73 -2.27 21.01 18.72
N ARG A 74 -1.69 19.88 19.13
CA ARG A 74 -1.41 19.60 20.55
C ARG A 74 -0.41 20.58 21.18
N ARG A 75 0.46 21.19 20.39
CA ARG A 75 1.41 22.22 20.84
C ARG A 75 0.80 23.62 20.87
N GLY A 76 -0.37 23.82 20.25
CA GLY A 76 -0.96 25.14 20.05
C GLY A 76 -0.34 25.89 18.87
N ASP A 77 0.37 25.19 17.97
CA ASP A 77 1.07 25.77 16.81
C ASP A 77 0.23 25.66 15.52
N ALA A 78 -1.05 25.30 15.60
CA ALA A 78 -1.90 25.08 14.43
C ALA A 78 -3.23 25.82 14.55
N SER A 79 -3.58 26.53 13.48
CA SER A 79 -4.79 27.33 13.32
C SER A 79 -5.52 26.93 12.03
N PRO A 80 -6.85 27.17 11.94
CA PRO A 80 -7.59 26.95 10.71
C PRO A 80 -7.00 27.76 9.56
N GLY A 81 -6.67 27.09 8.46
CA GLY A 81 -6.03 27.70 7.30
C GLY A 81 -4.51 27.50 7.21
N ASP A 82 -3.85 27.02 8.27
CA ASP A 82 -2.40 26.77 8.25
C ASP A 82 -2.03 25.56 7.39
N TYR A 83 -2.99 24.68 7.12
CA TYR A 83 -2.82 23.49 6.28
C TYR A 83 -3.79 23.54 5.11
N VAL A 84 -3.25 23.51 3.89
CA VAL A 84 -4.03 23.60 2.64
C VAL A 84 -3.60 22.52 1.64
N LEU A 85 -4.56 21.97 0.92
CA LEU A 85 -4.30 21.09 -0.20
C LEU A 85 -4.11 21.92 -1.47
N ARG A 86 -3.08 21.60 -2.25
CA ARG A 86 -2.83 22.20 -3.56
C ARG A 86 -2.67 21.12 -4.61
N PRO A 87 -3.09 21.36 -5.87
CA PRO A 87 -2.83 20.41 -6.93
C PRO A 87 -1.32 20.25 -7.13
N ALA A 88 -0.88 19.00 -7.22
CA ALA A 88 0.48 18.66 -7.57
C ALA A 88 0.78 19.08 -9.03
N PRO A 89 2.07 19.26 -9.41
CA PRO A 89 2.45 19.68 -10.76
C PRO A 89 1.99 18.74 -11.87
N ASP A 90 1.72 17.47 -11.54
CA ASP A 90 1.21 16.46 -12.46
C ASP A 90 -0.31 16.57 -12.71
N GLY A 91 -1.03 17.31 -11.86
CA GLY A 91 -2.49 17.43 -11.91
C GLY A 91 -3.25 16.14 -11.54
N GLU A 92 -2.56 15.09 -11.10
CA GLU A 92 -3.15 13.79 -10.74
C GLU A 92 -3.31 13.59 -9.23
N SER A 93 -2.67 14.44 -8.43
CA SER A 93 -2.71 14.36 -6.97
C SER A 93 -2.79 15.73 -6.29
N CYS A 94 -3.12 15.73 -5.00
CA CYS A 94 -2.99 16.88 -4.13
C CYS A 94 -1.78 16.72 -3.22
N THR A 95 -1.07 17.82 -3.02
CA THR A 95 0.01 17.96 -2.05
C THR A 95 -0.53 18.77 -0.88
N LEU A 96 -0.28 18.30 0.34
CA LEU A 96 -0.57 19.03 1.57
C LEU A 96 0.57 20.01 1.85
N HIS A 97 0.23 21.29 1.96
CA HIS A 97 1.15 22.36 2.28
C HIS A 97 0.83 22.96 3.64
N GLU A 98 1.89 23.33 4.34
CA GLU A 98 1.79 24.25 5.47
C GLU A 98 1.96 25.69 4.92
N VAL A 99 1.01 26.56 5.23
CA VAL A 99 0.91 27.91 4.63
C VAL A 99 2.05 28.81 5.10
N ASP A 100 2.42 28.71 6.37
CA ASP A 100 3.45 29.56 6.97
C ASP A 100 4.85 29.27 6.45
N SER A 101 5.20 27.99 6.32
CA SER A 101 6.49 27.57 5.76
C SER A 101 6.48 27.59 4.22
N GLY A 102 5.30 27.44 3.61
CA GLY A 102 5.13 27.25 2.17
C GLY A 102 5.67 25.91 1.67
N GLU A 103 6.14 25.05 2.56
CA GLU A 103 6.77 23.78 2.22
C GLU A 103 5.70 22.69 1.99
N PRO A 104 5.93 21.80 1.00
CA PRO A 104 5.11 20.62 0.84
C PRO A 104 5.40 19.68 2.01
N LEU A 105 4.40 19.41 2.84
CA LEU A 105 4.52 18.48 3.94
C LEU A 105 4.44 17.04 3.44
N VAL A 106 3.47 16.78 2.56
CA VAL A 106 3.14 15.44 2.06
C VAL A 106 2.61 15.55 0.64
N ASP A 107 3.13 14.72 -0.26
CA ASP A 107 2.68 14.63 -1.65
C ASP A 107 1.87 13.35 -1.91
N GLY A 108 1.17 13.28 -3.04
CA GLY A 108 0.51 12.06 -3.50
C GLY A 108 -0.80 11.72 -2.77
N LEU A 109 -1.43 12.69 -2.11
CA LEU A 109 -2.81 12.56 -1.63
C LEU A 109 -3.73 12.68 -2.85
N ALA A 110 -3.95 11.59 -3.58
CA ALA A 110 -4.80 11.63 -4.77
C ALA A 110 -6.24 12.07 -4.40
N TYR A 111 -6.94 12.77 -5.29
CA TYR A 111 -8.30 13.24 -5.05
C TYR A 111 -9.11 13.21 -6.36
N ASP A 112 -10.44 13.09 -6.27
CA ASP A 112 -11.35 13.01 -7.43
C ASP A 112 -12.05 14.35 -7.75
N GLY A 113 -11.53 15.47 -7.24
CA GLY A 113 -12.04 16.85 -7.45
C GLY A 113 -10.98 17.94 -7.34
N SER A 114 -11.38 19.20 -7.07
CA SER A 114 -10.47 20.33 -6.81
C SER A 114 -9.86 20.24 -5.40
N CYS A 115 -8.54 20.33 -5.29
CA CYS A 115 -7.84 20.38 -3.99
C CYS A 115 -8.11 21.68 -3.21
N GLU A 116 -8.67 22.71 -3.87
CA GLU A 116 -8.68 24.09 -3.38
C GLU A 116 -9.80 24.39 -2.36
N ASP A 117 -10.82 23.54 -2.25
CA ASP A 117 -11.99 23.78 -1.40
C ASP A 117 -11.97 23.01 -0.06
N ASP A 118 -10.96 22.16 0.17
CA ASP A 118 -10.90 21.32 1.37
C ASP A 118 -10.15 22.00 2.51
N GLN A 119 -10.92 22.44 3.52
CA GLN A 119 -10.36 22.83 4.81
C GLN A 119 -9.88 21.57 5.56
N VAL A 120 -8.56 21.45 5.69
CA VAL A 120 -7.92 20.32 6.38
C VAL A 120 -8.13 20.40 7.90
N LEU A 121 -8.17 21.61 8.45
CA LEU A 121 -8.29 21.86 9.88
C LEU A 121 -9.45 22.81 10.19
N GLU A 122 -10.37 22.35 11.05
CA GLU A 122 -11.54 23.10 11.53
C GLU A 122 -11.42 23.27 13.05
N ASP A 123 -11.60 24.50 13.55
CA ASP A 123 -11.69 24.78 14.99
C ASP A 123 -13.14 24.59 15.47
N LEU A 124 -13.32 23.70 16.45
CA LEU A 124 -14.62 23.41 17.08
C LEU A 124 -14.82 24.21 18.38
N GLY A 125 -13.84 25.02 18.78
CA GLY A 125 -13.83 25.83 19.98
C GLY A 125 -13.29 25.08 21.21
N GLY A 126 -12.86 25.85 22.22
CA GLY A 126 -12.33 25.31 23.48
C GLY A 126 -11.03 24.52 23.29
N GLY A 127 -10.23 24.87 22.29
CA GLY A 127 -9.01 24.15 21.92
C GLY A 127 -9.25 22.81 21.24
N LEU A 128 -10.49 22.45 20.86
CA LEU A 128 -10.79 21.23 20.11
C LEU A 128 -10.76 21.52 18.62
N TYR A 129 -9.95 20.77 17.89
CA TYR A 129 -9.85 20.86 16.43
C TYR A 129 -10.27 19.55 15.78
N ARG A 130 -10.86 19.66 14.59
CA ARG A 130 -11.17 18.54 13.70
C ARG A 130 -10.25 18.60 12.49
N ILE A 131 -9.53 17.50 12.28
CA ILE A 131 -8.71 17.27 11.09
C ILE A 131 -9.54 16.42 10.13
N THR A 132 -9.76 16.91 8.91
CA THR A 132 -10.51 16.19 7.88
C THR A 132 -9.65 16.02 6.63
N LEU A 133 -9.47 14.77 6.18
CA LEU A 133 -8.81 14.45 4.92
C LEU A 133 -9.75 13.62 4.05
N ASN A 134 -10.00 14.13 2.84
CA ASN A 134 -10.74 13.42 1.81
C ASN A 134 -9.76 12.63 0.96
N LEU A 135 -9.94 11.31 0.89
CA LEU A 135 -9.06 10.40 0.17
C LEU A 135 -9.79 9.82 -1.04
N PRO A 136 -9.06 9.53 -2.12
CA PRO A 136 -9.65 8.98 -3.33
C PRO A 136 -10.01 7.53 -3.03
N HIS A 137 -11.23 7.14 -3.37
CA HIS A 137 -11.77 5.79 -3.09
C HIS A 137 -12.05 5.47 -1.62
N ALA A 138 -11.84 6.40 -0.69
CA ALA A 138 -12.37 6.26 0.66
C ALA A 138 -13.86 6.64 0.62
N ARG A 139 -14.74 5.71 1.03
CA ARG A 139 -16.19 5.98 1.08
C ARG A 139 -16.56 7.04 2.13
N THR A 140 -15.68 7.27 3.09
CA THR A 140 -15.85 8.23 4.16
C THR A 140 -14.57 9.03 4.34
N PRO A 141 -14.68 10.34 4.60
CA PRO A 141 -13.53 11.16 4.93
C PRO A 141 -12.89 10.67 6.22
N ILE A 142 -11.57 10.75 6.31
CA ILE A 142 -10.88 10.50 7.57
C ILE A 142 -11.06 11.72 8.44
N ARG A 143 -11.61 11.52 9.64
CA ARG A 143 -11.85 12.56 10.62
C ARG A 143 -11.15 12.22 11.92
N LEU A 144 -10.26 13.08 12.35
CA LEU A 144 -9.59 13.00 13.64
C LEU A 144 -9.89 14.24 14.46
N HIS A 145 -9.86 14.08 15.78
CA HIS A 145 -10.04 15.18 16.71
C HIS A 145 -8.77 15.30 17.54
N ALA A 146 -8.26 16.53 17.64
CA ALA A 146 -7.08 16.86 18.41
C ALA A 146 -7.42 18.03 19.33
N VAL A 147 -6.80 18.05 20.52
CA VAL A 147 -7.03 19.10 21.50
C VAL A 147 -5.71 19.81 21.75
N ASP A 148 -5.74 21.14 21.71
CA ASP A 148 -4.67 22.00 22.19
C ASP A 148 -4.51 21.83 23.70
N ARG A 149 -3.33 21.35 24.09
CA ARG A 149 -3.01 21.06 25.49
C ARG A 149 -3.03 22.31 26.36
N LEU A 150 -2.58 23.46 25.85
CA LEU A 150 -2.50 24.70 26.63
C LEU A 150 -3.90 25.22 26.96
N GLN A 151 -4.81 25.14 25.99
CA GLN A 151 -6.21 25.50 26.20
C GLN A 151 -6.94 24.48 27.08
N ALA A 152 -6.69 23.18 26.93
CA ALA A 152 -7.31 22.17 27.78
C ALA A 152 -6.90 22.32 29.26
N VAL A 153 -5.64 22.63 29.54
CA VAL A 153 -5.15 22.84 30.91
C VAL A 153 -5.74 24.11 31.51
N SER A 154 -5.74 25.23 30.77
CA SER A 154 -6.31 26.48 31.27
C SER A 154 -7.83 26.42 31.45
N ALA A 155 -8.55 25.68 30.59
CA ALA A 155 -9.98 25.42 30.76
C ALA A 155 -10.26 24.60 32.03
N ALA A 156 -9.40 23.64 32.36
CA ALA A 156 -9.52 22.86 33.59
C ALA A 156 -9.25 23.70 34.85
N GLU A 157 -8.25 24.59 34.83
CA GLU A 157 -7.94 25.48 35.96
C GLU A 157 -9.05 26.50 36.25
N ASN A 158 -9.79 26.95 35.23
CA ASN A 158 -10.89 27.91 35.39
C ASN A 158 -12.25 27.26 35.73
N ALA A 159 -12.33 25.93 35.76
CA ALA A 159 -13.54 25.18 36.09
C ALA A 159 -13.62 24.76 37.57
N GLU A 160 -12.58 25.07 38.36
CA GLU A 160 -12.49 24.85 39.81
C GLU A 160 -12.81 26.13 40.60
#